data_AF-A0A812W283-F1
#
_entry.id   AF-A0A812W283-F1
#
_cell.length_a   1.000
_cell.length_b   1.000
_cell.length_c   1.000
_cell.angle_alpha   90.00
_cell.angle_beta   90.00
_cell.angle_gamma   90.00
#
_symmetry.space_group_name_H-M   'P 1'
#
loop_
_entity.id
_entity.type
_entity.pdbx_description
1 polymer ?
#
loop_
_entity_poly.entity_id
_entity_poly.type
_entity_poly.pdbx_seq_one_letter_code
_entity_poly.pdbx_strand_id
1 'polypeptide(L)'
;MQEDGGEEENHDNDEDEHEAEQTSQQRALFAEHRARAQAQSALATPKVLEFFDSPLVRETLRHCCEDLAEEPAESLLRRYRAEARASELAHAFPANSIEAMWPDVTIDEVHKEPWFLNEWQAGLLQHSNFSGGPKAVNDLTQQQIYGCRPFAGSGPTWKEAAERLIYIAHNMLRLDFGSLPGFGDVTAVFNTTLVRDMVIISPHDTGQYGMACLDEGVPGNFTPPPLNCSAWPGQVLGTMDHLDHLILPNLYMAYNTSATLPFPFNASGNRSVRNSIRALFQRSAISKVAYEDIPPLDFWASFQFLEANLLGNPRLPESVKYLIGNFQEIFGTPEGRALQRLAAHRAWPLFWAVGSYMPFLPQQMVNTTMASNRRIADPANAANFTDAAVPAGATATFEEVWSKIEEARASRKLTEADVAEARRGGSAGHVGPGIEARLRTWGSRVSAWRASGPHFWMNCNMSRARKRWRARPCLLSSLHIKTGCA
;
A
#
# COMPACT_ATOMS: atom_id res chain seq x y z
N MET A 1 28.92 -63.99 -26.92
CA MET A 1 28.02 -63.44 -25.89
C MET A 1 28.04 -61.93 -26.08
N GLN A 2 26.98 -61.39 -26.66
CA GLN A 2 26.75 -59.95 -26.78
C GLN A 2 26.09 -59.52 -25.47
N GLU A 3 26.74 -58.64 -24.74
CA GLU A 3 26.15 -57.94 -23.60
C GLU A 3 25.68 -56.58 -24.11
N ASP A 4 24.36 -56.42 -24.14
CA ASP A 4 23.65 -55.15 -24.33
C ASP A 4 23.88 -54.29 -23.06
N GLY A 5 24.68 -53.24 -23.20
CA GLY A 5 24.81 -52.18 -22.20
C GLY A 5 23.87 -51.03 -22.57
N GLY A 6 22.64 -51.07 -22.05
CA GLY A 6 21.72 -49.95 -22.11
C GLY A 6 22.09 -48.89 -21.08
N GLU A 7 22.64 -47.76 -21.54
CA GLU A 7 22.78 -46.54 -20.75
C GLU A 7 21.40 -45.89 -20.61
N GLU A 8 20.78 -46.05 -19.43
CA GLU A 8 19.67 -45.19 -19.00
C GLU A 8 20.24 -43.80 -18.67
N GLU A 9 20.21 -42.89 -19.65
CA GLU A 9 20.34 -41.46 -19.41
C GLU A 9 19.15 -41.00 -18.56
N ASN A 10 19.34 -40.94 -17.24
CA ASN A 10 18.52 -40.12 -16.35
C ASN A 10 18.75 -38.65 -16.74
N HIS A 11 17.98 -38.16 -17.71
CA HIS A 11 17.66 -36.74 -17.79
C HIS A 11 16.79 -36.40 -16.58
N ASP A 12 17.46 -36.16 -15.46
CA ASP A 12 16.88 -35.39 -14.37
C ASP A 12 16.41 -34.06 -14.97
N ASN A 13 15.10 -33.86 -14.93
CA ASN A 13 14.39 -32.71 -15.46
C ASN A 13 14.80 -31.45 -14.65
N ASP A 14 15.94 -30.85 -14.98
CA ASP A 14 16.35 -29.51 -14.53
C ASP A 14 15.53 -28.39 -15.21
N GLU A 15 14.47 -28.72 -15.96
CA GLU A 15 13.69 -27.77 -16.77
C GLU A 15 12.62 -26.97 -16.00
N ASP A 16 12.44 -27.18 -14.68
CA ASP A 16 11.41 -26.47 -13.89
C ASP A 16 11.98 -25.61 -12.74
N GLU A 17 13.26 -25.25 -12.77
CA GLU A 17 13.85 -24.22 -11.87
C GLU A 17 13.64 -22.78 -12.39
N HIS A 18 12.64 -22.54 -13.24
CA HIS A 18 12.06 -21.21 -13.32
C HIS A 18 11.37 -20.91 -11.98
N GLU A 19 12.12 -20.28 -11.08
CA GLU A 19 11.76 -19.92 -9.70
C GLU A 19 10.27 -19.61 -9.58
N ALA A 20 9.53 -20.48 -8.90
CA ALA A 20 8.11 -20.30 -8.70
C ALA A 20 7.86 -18.99 -7.91
N GLU A 21 6.77 -18.29 -8.25
CA GLU A 21 6.27 -17.09 -7.52
C GLU A 21 6.20 -17.29 -6.00
N GLN A 22 6.11 -18.54 -5.54
CA GLN A 22 6.35 -18.92 -4.15
C GLN A 22 7.23 -20.17 -4.10
N THR A 23 8.13 -20.28 -3.13
CA THR A 23 8.82 -21.53 -2.83
C THR A 23 7.85 -22.55 -2.20
N SER A 24 8.25 -23.83 -2.17
CA SER A 24 7.48 -24.87 -1.45
C SER A 24 7.28 -24.53 0.03
N GLN A 25 8.29 -23.92 0.65
CA GLN A 25 8.24 -23.42 2.02
C GLN A 25 7.26 -22.26 2.18
N GLN A 26 7.31 -21.27 1.29
CA GLN A 26 6.37 -20.13 1.33
C GLN A 26 4.92 -20.60 1.18
N ARG A 27 4.65 -21.54 0.27
CA ARG A 27 3.32 -22.15 0.14
C ARG A 27 2.87 -22.89 1.40
N ALA A 28 3.74 -23.68 2.02
CA ALA A 28 3.43 -24.40 3.25
C ALA A 28 3.14 -23.43 4.40
N LEU A 29 3.96 -22.39 4.55
CA LEU A 29 3.80 -21.37 5.58
C LEU A 29 2.53 -20.54 5.37
N PHE A 30 2.21 -20.15 4.12
CA PHE A 30 0.94 -19.49 3.79
C PHE A 30 -0.26 -20.38 4.13
N ALA A 31 -0.20 -21.67 3.79
CA ALA A 31 -1.29 -22.61 4.08
C ALA A 31 -1.53 -22.75 5.60
N GLU A 32 -0.47 -22.78 6.40
CA GLU A 32 -0.57 -22.78 7.86
C GLU A 32 -1.24 -21.51 8.38
N HIS A 33 -0.75 -20.33 7.97
CA HIS A 33 -1.34 -19.05 8.36
C HIS A 33 -2.79 -18.93 7.93
N ARG A 34 -3.14 -19.35 6.73
CA ARG A 34 -4.52 -19.37 6.23
C ARG A 34 -5.44 -20.21 7.10
N ALA A 35 -5.01 -21.41 7.51
CA ALA A 35 -5.81 -22.29 8.37
C ALA A 35 -6.03 -21.66 9.75
N ARG A 36 -4.98 -21.07 10.34
CA ARG A 36 -5.06 -20.35 11.63
C ARG A 36 -5.96 -19.11 11.53
N ALA A 37 -5.79 -18.32 10.47
CA ALA A 37 -6.57 -17.14 10.18
C ALA A 37 -8.06 -17.47 10.05
N GLN A 38 -8.39 -18.54 9.33
CA GLN A 38 -9.76 -19.01 9.16
C GLN A 38 -10.41 -19.34 10.52
N ALA A 39 -9.72 -20.12 11.35
CA ALA A 39 -10.19 -20.49 12.68
C ALA A 39 -10.38 -19.27 13.58
N GLN A 40 -9.40 -18.36 13.63
CA GLN A 40 -9.48 -17.16 14.48
C GLN A 40 -10.53 -16.17 13.99
N SER A 41 -10.67 -15.98 12.67
CA SER A 41 -11.73 -15.14 12.13
C SER A 41 -13.11 -15.67 12.49
N ALA A 42 -13.35 -16.98 12.41
CA ALA A 42 -14.62 -17.58 12.83
C ALA A 42 -14.93 -17.33 14.31
N LEU A 43 -13.93 -17.42 15.19
CA LEU A 43 -14.08 -17.12 16.63
C LEU A 43 -14.28 -15.63 16.91
N ALA A 44 -13.66 -14.76 16.11
CA ALA A 44 -13.74 -13.31 16.29
C ALA A 44 -15.00 -12.69 15.69
N THR A 45 -15.59 -13.28 14.64
CA THR A 45 -16.76 -12.71 13.94
C THR A 45 -17.89 -12.28 14.89
N PRO A 46 -18.34 -13.10 15.87
CA PRO A 46 -19.41 -12.68 16.78
C PRO A 46 -19.05 -11.42 17.59
N LYS A 47 -17.81 -11.33 18.07
CA LYS A 47 -17.32 -10.17 18.83
C LYS A 47 -17.21 -8.92 17.97
N VAL A 48 -16.81 -9.06 16.70
CA VAL A 48 -16.76 -7.95 15.75
C VAL A 48 -18.16 -7.43 15.46
N LEU A 49 -19.13 -8.33 15.27
CA LEU A 49 -20.53 -7.95 15.06
C LEU A 49 -21.10 -7.22 16.28
N GLU A 50 -20.90 -7.76 17.49
CA GLU A 50 -21.27 -7.10 18.74
C GLU A 50 -20.63 -5.71 18.87
N PHE A 51 -19.34 -5.59 18.53
CA PHE A 51 -18.63 -4.31 18.55
C PHE A 51 -19.21 -3.31 17.53
N PHE A 52 -19.53 -3.74 16.31
CA PHE A 52 -20.16 -2.89 15.30
C PHE A 52 -21.58 -2.44 15.70
N ASP A 53 -22.30 -3.25 16.47
CA ASP A 53 -23.59 -2.88 17.06
C ASP A 53 -23.48 -2.03 18.33
N SER A 54 -22.28 -1.89 18.91
CA SER A 54 -22.09 -1.15 20.15
C SER A 54 -22.48 0.34 20.02
N PRO A 55 -22.99 0.97 21.10
CA PRO A 55 -23.27 2.40 21.12
C PRO A 55 -22.07 3.25 20.69
N LEU A 56 -20.85 2.84 21.06
CA LEU A 56 -19.62 3.54 20.69
C LEU A 56 -19.45 3.63 19.17
N VAL A 57 -19.57 2.51 18.44
CA VAL A 57 -19.44 2.49 16.98
C VAL A 57 -20.61 3.24 16.35
N ARG A 58 -21.84 2.94 16.77
CA ARG A 58 -23.06 3.55 16.22
C ARG A 58 -23.06 5.07 16.34
N GLU A 59 -22.76 5.60 17.52
CA GLU A 59 -22.62 7.04 17.73
C GLU A 59 -21.49 7.63 16.87
N THR A 60 -20.35 6.95 16.77
CA THR A 60 -19.22 7.46 15.98
C THR A 60 -19.59 7.57 14.50
N LEU A 61 -20.24 6.54 13.95
CA LEU A 61 -20.71 6.53 12.57
C LEU A 61 -21.76 7.62 12.33
N ARG A 62 -22.70 7.87 13.26
CA ARG A 62 -23.66 9.00 13.12
C ARG A 62 -22.97 10.35 12.94
N HIS A 63 -21.76 10.53 13.45
CA HIS A 63 -21.02 11.79 13.32
C HIS A 63 -20.20 11.91 12.04
N CYS A 64 -19.69 10.80 11.47
CA CYS A 64 -18.75 10.85 10.34
C CYS A 64 -19.23 10.15 9.06
N CYS A 65 -20.15 9.19 9.18
CA CYS A 65 -20.63 8.33 8.11
C CYS A 65 -22.09 7.93 8.39
N GLU A 66 -23.00 8.91 8.33
CA GLU A 66 -24.42 8.71 8.65
C GLU A 66 -25.04 7.55 7.84
N ASP A 67 -24.57 7.35 6.61
CA ASP A 67 -24.98 6.26 5.72
C ASP A 67 -24.68 4.86 6.26
N LEU A 68 -23.69 4.75 7.16
CA LEU A 68 -23.27 3.49 7.78
C LEU A 68 -23.86 3.29 9.17
N ALA A 69 -24.30 4.37 9.82
CA ALA A 69 -24.68 4.37 11.22
C ALA A 69 -25.85 3.43 11.53
N GLU A 70 -26.80 3.33 10.61
CA GLU A 70 -28.01 2.52 10.73
C GLU A 70 -27.92 1.17 9.98
N GLU A 71 -26.78 0.85 9.36
CA GLU A 71 -26.59 -0.45 8.71
C GLU A 71 -26.43 -1.58 9.73
N PRO A 72 -27.10 -2.73 9.57
CA PRO A 72 -26.88 -3.89 10.44
C PRO A 72 -25.39 -4.30 10.50
N ALA A 73 -24.90 -4.74 11.67
CA ALA A 73 -23.50 -5.09 11.85
C ALA A 73 -22.99 -6.13 10.84
N GLU A 74 -23.83 -7.09 10.43
CA GLU A 74 -23.50 -8.08 9.41
C GLU A 74 -23.28 -7.43 8.03
N SER A 75 -24.07 -6.40 7.71
CA SER A 75 -23.89 -5.62 6.49
C SER A 75 -22.57 -4.86 6.53
N LEU A 76 -22.30 -4.15 7.64
CA LEU A 76 -21.05 -3.42 7.83
C LEU A 76 -19.83 -4.33 7.72
N LEU A 77 -19.84 -5.49 8.38
CA LEU A 77 -18.76 -6.46 8.31
C LEU A 77 -18.58 -7.05 6.90
N ARG A 78 -19.68 -7.35 6.20
CA ARG A 78 -19.62 -7.80 4.81
C ARG A 78 -19.01 -6.72 3.90
N ARG A 79 -19.38 -5.45 4.06
CA ARG A 79 -18.81 -4.32 3.31
C ARG A 79 -17.33 -4.12 3.63
N TYR A 80 -16.96 -4.19 4.91
CA TYR A 80 -15.56 -4.14 5.35
C TYR A 80 -14.70 -5.25 4.71
N ARG A 81 -15.17 -6.50 4.74
CA ARG A 81 -14.48 -7.63 4.08
C ARG A 81 -14.38 -7.45 2.56
N ALA A 82 -15.40 -6.87 1.93
CA ALA A 82 -15.38 -6.58 0.50
C ALA A 82 -14.37 -5.49 0.16
N GLU A 83 -14.30 -4.44 0.97
CA GLU A 83 -13.29 -3.40 0.85
C GLU A 83 -11.89 -3.97 1.03
N ALA A 84 -11.64 -4.75 2.09
CA ALA A 84 -10.35 -5.39 2.32
C ALA A 84 -9.87 -6.19 1.08
N ARG A 85 -10.77 -6.85 0.36
CA ARG A 85 -10.43 -7.56 -0.89
C ARG A 85 -10.17 -6.65 -2.10
N ALA A 86 -10.68 -5.43 -2.09
CA ALA A 86 -10.60 -4.49 -3.20
C ALA A 86 -9.55 -3.38 -2.99
N SER A 87 -9.17 -3.10 -1.75
CA SER A 87 -8.17 -2.09 -1.40
C SER A 87 -6.80 -2.41 -2.00
N GLU A 88 -6.03 -1.34 -2.22
CA GLU A 88 -4.72 -1.44 -2.82
C GLU A 88 -3.75 -2.15 -1.90
N LEU A 89 -2.90 -2.98 -2.50
CA LEU A 89 -1.77 -3.64 -1.89
C LEU A 89 -0.52 -2.88 -2.35
N ALA A 90 -0.01 -1.99 -1.50
CA ALA A 90 0.92 -0.94 -1.88
C ALA A 90 2.28 -1.08 -1.20
N HIS A 91 3.35 -1.15 -1.99
CA HIS A 91 4.72 -1.15 -1.51
C HIS A 91 5.41 0.14 -1.95
N ALA A 92 5.84 0.95 -0.99
CA ALA A 92 6.65 2.12 -1.27
C ALA A 92 8.14 1.76 -1.18
N PHE A 93 8.91 2.27 -2.13
CA PHE A 93 10.33 2.02 -2.30
C PHE A 93 11.03 3.29 -2.81
N PRO A 94 12.33 3.45 -2.58
CA PRO A 94 13.06 4.64 -2.99
C PRO A 94 13.35 4.64 -4.50
N ALA A 95 13.32 5.80 -5.13
CA ALA A 95 13.59 5.94 -6.55
C ALA A 95 15.02 5.54 -6.91
N ASN A 96 15.96 5.73 -5.97
CA ASN A 96 17.39 5.40 -6.08
C ASN A 96 17.93 4.87 -4.75
N SER A 97 19.14 4.32 -4.76
CA SER A 97 19.74 3.63 -3.61
C SER A 97 20.38 4.58 -2.58
N ILE A 98 20.18 5.90 -2.67
CA ILE A 98 20.93 6.85 -1.84
C ILE A 98 20.31 6.93 -0.43
N GLU A 99 21.05 6.41 0.56
CA GLU A 99 20.85 6.62 1.99
C GLU A 99 19.40 6.42 2.49
N ALA A 100 18.65 5.51 1.88
CA ALA A 100 17.37 5.09 2.42
C ALA A 100 17.61 4.46 3.81
N MET A 101 16.76 4.81 4.77
CA MET A 101 16.80 4.22 6.12
C MET A 101 16.71 2.68 6.09
N TRP A 102 16.12 2.16 5.00
CA TRP A 102 15.94 0.75 4.72
C TRP A 102 16.37 0.51 3.27
N PRO A 103 17.40 -0.31 3.01
CA PRO A 103 17.72 -0.72 1.65
C PRO A 103 16.56 -1.57 1.13
N ASP A 104 16.03 -1.14 0.00
CA ASP A 104 14.88 -1.72 -0.69
C ASP A 104 15.09 -1.58 -2.20
N VAL A 105 14.20 -2.16 -3.00
CA VAL A 105 14.29 -2.11 -4.45
C VAL A 105 14.22 -0.66 -4.96
N THR A 106 14.87 -0.37 -6.08
CA THR A 106 14.90 0.95 -6.72
C THR A 106 14.28 0.93 -8.11
N ILE A 107 14.05 2.10 -8.73
CA ILE A 107 13.54 2.16 -10.12
C ILE A 107 14.44 1.36 -11.08
N ASP A 108 15.75 1.43 -10.90
CA ASP A 108 16.73 0.76 -11.77
C ASP A 108 16.68 -0.77 -11.59
N GLU A 109 16.54 -1.26 -10.36
CA GLU A 109 16.38 -2.69 -10.09
C GLU A 109 15.03 -3.21 -10.60
N VAL A 110 13.91 -2.52 -10.32
CA VAL A 110 12.60 -2.89 -10.90
C VAL A 110 12.62 -2.85 -12.44
N HIS A 111 13.45 -2.00 -13.04
CA HIS A 111 13.62 -1.98 -14.49
C HIS A 111 14.31 -3.23 -15.03
N LYS A 112 15.31 -3.75 -14.33
CA LYS A 112 16.17 -4.85 -14.79
C LYS A 112 15.64 -6.23 -14.43
N GLU A 113 15.01 -6.36 -13.27
CA GLU A 113 14.71 -7.67 -12.69
C GLU A 113 13.39 -8.26 -13.22
N PRO A 114 13.29 -9.58 -13.42
CA PRO A 114 12.03 -10.21 -13.81
C PRO A 114 11.03 -10.33 -12.65
N TRP A 115 11.46 -10.04 -11.42
CA TRP A 115 10.68 -10.16 -10.20
C TRP A 115 10.68 -8.84 -9.42
N PHE A 116 9.65 -8.60 -8.63
CA PHE A 116 9.65 -7.53 -7.64
C PHE A 116 10.47 -8.00 -6.44
N LEU A 117 11.70 -7.51 -6.30
CA LEU A 117 12.61 -7.91 -5.23
C LEU A 117 12.10 -7.47 -3.87
N ASN A 118 12.32 -8.32 -2.86
CA ASN A 118 12.16 -7.90 -1.48
C ASN A 118 13.39 -7.14 -0.95
N GLU A 119 13.25 -6.55 0.23
CA GLU A 119 14.28 -5.73 0.87
C GLU A 119 15.60 -6.50 1.19
N TRP A 120 15.58 -7.83 1.20
CA TRP A 120 16.75 -8.68 1.43
C TRP A 120 17.50 -8.94 0.13
N GLN A 121 16.78 -9.25 -0.94
CA GLN A 121 17.34 -9.40 -2.29
C GLN A 121 17.92 -8.07 -2.79
N ALA A 122 17.19 -6.97 -2.65
CA ALA A 122 17.70 -5.64 -2.96
C ALA A 122 18.94 -5.31 -2.11
N GLY A 123 18.91 -5.63 -0.82
CA GLY A 123 20.07 -5.48 0.07
C GLY A 123 21.31 -6.24 -0.42
N LEU A 124 21.15 -7.43 -1.02
CA LEU A 124 22.27 -8.21 -1.57
C LEU A 124 22.88 -7.54 -2.81
N LEU A 125 22.03 -7.03 -3.71
CA LEU A 125 22.48 -6.28 -4.89
C LEU A 125 23.18 -4.98 -4.51
N GLN A 126 22.74 -4.35 -3.44
CA GLN A 126 23.26 -3.08 -2.93
C GLN A 126 24.43 -3.24 -1.95
N HIS A 127 24.88 -4.48 -1.70
CA HIS A 127 25.94 -4.80 -0.73
C HIS A 127 25.68 -4.22 0.68
N SER A 128 24.43 -4.28 1.11
CA SER A 128 23.99 -3.80 2.43
C SER A 128 24.61 -4.61 3.57
N ASN A 129 24.81 -3.95 4.71
CA ASN A 129 25.18 -4.65 5.94
C ASN A 129 23.93 -5.21 6.63
N PHE A 130 23.84 -6.53 6.74
CA PHE A 130 22.73 -7.23 7.40
C PHE A 130 22.94 -7.44 8.91
N SER A 131 24.13 -7.16 9.44
CA SER A 131 24.53 -7.59 10.78
C SER A 131 24.03 -6.68 11.92
N GLY A 132 23.05 -5.80 11.69
CA GLY A 132 22.54 -4.92 12.74
C GLY A 132 21.49 -3.91 12.30
N GLY A 133 21.07 -3.11 13.29
CA GLY A 133 20.17 -1.99 13.08
C GLY A 133 18.77 -2.41 12.61
N PRO A 134 18.14 -1.60 11.75
CA PRO A 134 16.76 -1.82 11.32
C PRO A 134 16.52 -3.22 10.71
N LYS A 135 17.50 -3.80 9.99
CA LYS A 135 17.41 -5.16 9.44
C LYS A 135 17.35 -6.26 10.49
N ALA A 136 18.02 -6.09 11.63
CA ALA A 136 17.94 -7.07 12.72
C ALA A 136 16.52 -7.12 13.31
N VAL A 137 15.84 -5.97 13.39
CA VAL A 137 14.42 -5.90 13.77
C VAL A 137 13.57 -6.65 12.77
N ASN A 138 13.74 -6.36 11.46
CA ASN A 138 12.94 -6.99 10.41
C ASN A 138 13.14 -8.51 10.39
N ASP A 139 14.37 -8.99 10.52
CA ASP A 139 14.64 -10.44 10.59
C ASP A 139 13.95 -11.09 11.79
N LEU A 140 14.09 -10.49 12.98
CA LEU A 140 13.46 -11.00 14.19
C LEU A 140 11.93 -11.03 14.06
N THR A 141 11.34 -9.95 13.57
CA THR A 141 9.90 -9.85 13.31
C THR A 141 9.44 -10.90 12.30
N GLN A 142 10.18 -11.10 11.20
CA GLN A 142 9.89 -12.14 10.21
C GLN A 142 9.97 -13.54 10.79
N GLN A 143 10.91 -13.81 11.68
CA GLN A 143 11.01 -15.10 12.35
C GLN A 143 9.86 -15.30 13.35
N GLN A 144 9.64 -14.35 14.25
CA GLN A 144 8.73 -14.52 15.38
C GLN A 144 7.25 -14.38 15.00
N ILE A 145 6.91 -13.41 14.14
CA ILE A 145 5.52 -13.14 13.74
C ILE A 145 5.15 -13.97 12.53
N TYR A 146 6.01 -13.97 11.51
CA TYR A 146 5.69 -14.55 10.21
C TYR A 146 6.12 -16.00 10.06
N GLY A 147 6.99 -16.52 10.93
CA GLY A 147 7.48 -17.90 10.87
C GLY A 147 8.53 -18.13 9.78
N CYS A 148 9.18 -17.08 9.28
CA CYS A 148 10.31 -17.21 8.37
C CYS A 148 11.46 -17.94 9.06
N ARG A 149 12.23 -18.74 8.30
CA ARG A 149 13.41 -19.41 8.86
C ARG A 149 14.52 -18.40 9.17
N PRO A 150 15.30 -18.60 10.24
CA PRO A 150 16.51 -17.82 10.46
C PRO A 150 17.50 -18.04 9.31
N PHE A 151 18.32 -17.03 9.03
CA PHE A 151 19.44 -17.18 8.10
C PHE A 151 20.52 -18.09 8.68
N ALA A 152 21.19 -18.87 7.83
CA ALA A 152 22.25 -19.76 8.24
C ALA A 152 23.54 -19.03 8.67
N GLY A 153 23.73 -17.78 8.24
CA GLY A 153 24.93 -16.98 8.49
C GLY A 153 24.63 -15.55 8.95
N SER A 154 25.66 -14.68 8.89
CA SER A 154 25.56 -13.26 9.27
C SER A 154 24.73 -12.40 8.30
N GLY A 155 24.27 -12.99 7.21
CA GLY A 155 23.38 -12.40 6.22
C GLY A 155 22.80 -13.52 5.34
N PRO A 156 21.75 -13.21 4.57
CA PRO A 156 21.13 -14.19 3.69
C PRO A 156 22.01 -14.55 2.50
N THR A 157 21.92 -15.79 2.04
CA THR A 157 22.15 -16.14 0.63
C THR A 157 20.99 -15.63 -0.24
N TRP A 158 21.16 -15.57 -1.57
CA TRP A 158 20.06 -15.20 -2.48
C TRP A 158 18.81 -16.06 -2.29
N LYS A 159 19.01 -17.38 -2.14
CA LYS A 159 17.94 -18.35 -1.91
C LYS A 159 17.19 -18.07 -0.61
N GLU A 160 17.90 -17.81 0.48
CA GLU A 160 17.28 -17.46 1.76
C GLU A 160 16.58 -16.09 1.71
N ALA A 161 17.15 -15.12 0.99
CA ALA A 161 16.53 -13.82 0.77
C ALA A 161 15.21 -13.96 -0.01
N ALA A 162 15.17 -14.79 -1.06
CA ALA A 162 13.97 -15.06 -1.86
C ALA A 162 12.84 -15.75 -1.07
N GLU A 163 13.14 -16.34 0.09
CA GLU A 163 12.13 -16.91 1.00
C GLU A 163 11.50 -15.85 1.94
N ARG A 164 12.07 -14.64 2.01
CA ARG A 164 11.55 -13.55 2.84
C ARG A 164 10.38 -12.82 2.19
N LEU A 165 9.63 -12.09 3.03
CA LEU A 165 8.43 -11.38 2.59
C LEU A 165 8.77 -10.01 1.97
N ILE A 166 7.83 -9.48 1.19
CA ILE A 166 7.81 -8.07 0.78
C ILE A 166 6.87 -7.31 1.71
N TYR A 167 7.37 -6.25 2.34
CA TYR A 167 6.56 -5.41 3.24
C TYR A 167 5.60 -4.53 2.47
N ILE A 168 4.29 -4.64 2.70
CA ILE A 168 3.32 -3.83 1.95
C ILE A 168 2.21 -3.28 2.86
N ALA A 169 1.71 -2.10 2.52
CA ALA A 169 0.55 -1.51 3.17
C ALA A 169 -0.75 -1.97 2.51
N HIS A 170 -1.76 -2.29 3.33
CA HIS A 170 -3.13 -2.46 2.89
C HIS A 170 -3.84 -1.11 2.92
N ASN A 171 -4.07 -0.51 1.76
CA ASN A 171 -4.56 0.87 1.66
C ASN A 171 -6.08 1.02 1.94
N MET A 172 -6.54 0.54 3.08
CA MET A 172 -7.92 0.68 3.56
C MET A 172 -8.31 2.14 3.83
N LEU A 173 -7.32 3.01 4.04
CA LEU A 173 -7.49 4.44 4.33
C LEU A 173 -7.50 5.33 3.08
N ARG A 174 -7.45 4.72 1.88
CA ARG A 174 -7.44 5.41 0.58
C ARG A 174 -6.40 6.54 0.52
N LEU A 175 -5.20 6.27 1.01
CA LEU A 175 -4.06 7.16 0.86
C LEU A 175 -3.72 7.29 -0.63
N ASP A 176 -3.57 8.52 -1.10
CA ASP A 176 -3.21 8.77 -2.50
C ASP A 176 -1.81 8.27 -2.88
N PHE A 177 -0.91 8.04 -1.92
CA PHE A 177 0.37 7.38 -2.19
C PHE A 177 0.33 5.85 -2.04
N GLY A 178 -0.82 5.28 -1.65
CA GLY A 178 -0.97 3.83 -1.42
C GLY A 178 -0.48 3.39 -0.03
N SER A 179 0.65 3.96 0.41
CA SER A 179 1.31 3.69 1.69
C SER A 179 1.77 5.02 2.31
N LEU A 180 2.56 4.94 3.40
CA LEU A 180 3.19 6.12 3.98
C LEU A 180 4.40 6.56 3.13
N PRO A 181 4.48 7.85 2.73
CA PRO A 181 5.63 8.38 1.98
C PRO A 181 6.99 8.25 2.68
N GLY A 182 6.99 7.92 3.98
CA GLY A 182 8.23 7.67 4.71
C GLY A 182 8.99 6.41 4.25
N PHE A 183 8.32 5.47 3.59
CA PHE A 183 8.95 4.24 3.12
C PHE A 183 9.57 4.35 1.72
N GLY A 184 9.27 5.43 0.99
CA GLY A 184 9.76 5.65 -0.36
C GLY A 184 9.02 6.77 -1.09
N ASP A 185 9.56 7.18 -2.22
CA ASP A 185 9.02 8.21 -3.12
C ASP A 185 8.39 7.61 -4.39
N VAL A 186 8.43 6.28 -4.54
CA VAL A 186 7.68 5.51 -5.52
C VAL A 186 6.86 4.44 -4.80
N THR A 187 5.62 4.20 -5.26
CA THR A 187 4.80 3.06 -4.80
C THR A 187 4.43 2.16 -5.97
N ALA A 188 4.68 0.86 -5.83
CA ALA A 188 4.07 -0.17 -6.66
C ALA A 188 2.76 -0.65 -6.03
N VAL A 189 1.68 -0.64 -6.80
CA VAL A 189 0.41 -1.26 -6.39
C VAL A 189 0.28 -2.61 -7.07
N PHE A 190 0.20 -3.68 -6.26
CA PHE A 190 0.12 -5.04 -6.77
C PHE A 190 -1.26 -5.39 -7.32
N ASN A 191 -1.28 -6.29 -8.30
CA ASN A 191 -2.49 -6.91 -8.80
C ASN A 191 -3.00 -7.94 -7.79
N THR A 192 -3.96 -7.53 -6.98
CA THR A 192 -4.54 -8.35 -5.90
C THR A 192 -5.01 -9.72 -6.37
N THR A 193 -5.42 -9.90 -7.63
CA THR A 193 -5.85 -11.22 -8.13
C THR A 193 -4.69 -12.20 -8.23
N LEU A 194 -3.50 -11.72 -8.61
CA LEU A 194 -2.31 -12.54 -8.79
C LEU A 194 -1.59 -12.80 -7.47
N VAL A 195 -1.59 -11.82 -6.57
CA VAL A 195 -0.87 -11.93 -5.28
C VAL A 195 -1.76 -12.38 -4.12
N ARG A 196 -3.04 -12.68 -4.34
CA ARG A 196 -3.98 -12.99 -3.24
C ARG A 196 -3.51 -14.13 -2.34
N ASP A 197 -3.02 -15.21 -2.94
CA ASP A 197 -2.61 -16.44 -2.23
C ASP A 197 -1.18 -16.37 -1.66
N MET A 198 -0.57 -15.18 -1.64
CA MET A 198 0.67 -14.88 -0.94
C MET A 198 0.51 -13.78 0.11
N VAL A 199 -0.66 -13.16 0.25
CA VAL A 199 -0.88 -12.04 1.19
C VAL A 199 -1.19 -12.53 2.60
N ILE A 200 -0.33 -12.16 3.55
CA ILE A 200 -0.53 -12.34 4.99
C ILE A 200 -0.64 -10.98 5.66
N ILE A 201 -1.62 -10.84 6.56
CA ILE A 201 -2.04 -9.54 7.09
C ILE A 201 -1.78 -9.49 8.60
N SER A 202 -1.18 -8.41 9.08
CA SER A 202 -1.07 -8.08 10.49
C SER A 202 -1.93 -6.84 10.78
N PRO A 203 -2.32 -6.61 12.04
CA PRO A 203 -3.23 -5.52 12.38
C PRO A 203 -2.53 -4.15 12.43
N HIS A 204 -1.21 -4.10 12.27
CA HIS A 204 -0.39 -2.90 12.43
C HIS A 204 0.99 -3.14 11.78
N ASP A 205 1.74 -2.06 11.55
CA ASP A 205 3.17 -2.10 11.20
C ASP A 205 3.93 -3.04 12.14
N THR A 206 4.51 -4.11 11.60
CA THR A 206 5.17 -5.13 12.41
C THR A 206 6.61 -4.80 12.76
N GLY A 207 7.23 -3.84 12.08
CA GLY A 207 8.50 -3.26 12.53
C GLY A 207 8.30 -2.55 13.87
N GLN A 208 7.26 -1.70 13.97
CA GLN A 208 6.89 -1.03 15.22
C GLN A 208 6.42 -2.00 16.29
N TYR A 209 5.59 -2.98 15.94
CA TYR A 209 5.18 -4.02 16.89
C TYR A 209 6.39 -4.82 17.38
N GLY A 210 7.31 -5.18 16.48
CA GLY A 210 8.55 -5.88 16.80
C GLY A 210 9.38 -5.13 17.82
N MET A 211 9.58 -3.83 17.62
CA MET A 211 10.30 -2.98 18.55
C MET A 211 9.59 -2.79 19.90
N ALA A 212 8.25 -2.65 19.90
CA ALA A 212 7.49 -2.25 21.10
C ALA A 212 7.01 -3.42 21.95
N CYS A 213 6.77 -4.58 21.33
CA CYS A 213 5.98 -5.66 21.91
C CYS A 213 6.68 -7.02 21.91
N LEU A 214 7.77 -7.19 21.18
CA LEU A 214 8.63 -8.37 21.31
C LEU A 214 9.71 -8.09 22.37
N ASP A 215 10.17 -9.13 23.08
CA ASP A 215 11.08 -9.04 24.23
C ASP A 215 12.37 -8.21 23.97
N GLU A 216 13.07 -7.85 25.07
CA GLU A 216 14.26 -6.95 25.19
C GLU A 216 15.50 -7.27 24.31
N GLY A 217 15.39 -8.12 23.29
CA GLY A 217 16.48 -8.52 22.40
C GLY A 217 16.62 -7.70 21.12
N VAL A 218 15.75 -6.71 20.86
CA VAL A 218 15.82 -5.90 19.63
C VAL A 218 17.04 -4.96 19.72
N PRO A 219 18.09 -5.14 18.89
CA PRO A 219 19.26 -4.29 18.95
C PRO A 219 18.95 -2.90 18.38
N GLY A 220 18.87 -1.87 19.22
CA GLY A 220 18.75 -0.50 18.72
C GLY A 220 18.44 0.56 19.77
N ASN A 221 18.90 1.79 19.52
CA ASN A 221 18.52 2.99 20.29
C ASN A 221 17.12 3.54 19.89
N PHE A 222 16.31 2.77 19.16
CA PHE A 222 14.97 3.20 18.79
C PHE A 222 14.02 2.95 19.94
N THR A 223 13.47 4.03 20.52
CA THR A 223 12.31 3.89 21.39
C THR A 223 11.05 3.92 20.52
N PRO A 224 10.36 2.79 20.35
CA PRO A 224 9.16 2.75 19.53
C PRO A 224 8.02 3.54 20.19
N PRO A 225 6.99 3.94 19.41
CA PRO A 225 5.74 4.39 19.99
C PRO A 225 5.23 3.36 20.99
N PRO A 226 4.67 3.78 22.14
CA PRO A 226 3.97 2.84 23.00
C PRO A 226 2.85 2.19 22.17
N LEU A 227 2.78 0.86 22.18
CA LEU A 227 1.69 0.13 21.55
C LEU A 227 0.94 -0.67 22.62
N ASN A 228 -0.35 -0.88 22.43
CA ASN A 228 -1.11 -1.79 23.25
C ASN A 228 -0.82 -3.24 22.81
N CYS A 229 0.29 -3.79 23.27
CA CYS A 229 0.77 -5.12 22.88
C CYS A 229 -0.24 -6.24 23.20
N SER A 230 -1.09 -6.04 24.21
CA SER A 230 -2.17 -6.96 24.58
C SER A 230 -3.35 -6.95 23.60
N ALA A 231 -3.42 -5.99 22.68
CA ALA A 231 -4.49 -5.89 21.69
C ALA A 231 -4.44 -7.02 20.65
N TRP A 232 -3.27 -7.62 20.41
CA TRP A 232 -3.08 -8.70 19.43
C TRP A 232 -2.52 -9.97 20.07
N PRO A 233 -3.33 -10.68 20.89
CA PRO A 233 -2.86 -11.86 21.60
C PRO A 233 -2.55 -13.02 20.62
N GLY A 234 -1.44 -13.69 20.84
CA GLY A 234 -1.03 -14.88 20.07
C GLY A 234 -0.58 -14.60 18.64
N GLN A 235 -0.50 -13.33 18.23
CA GLN A 235 0.09 -12.87 16.97
C GLN A 235 -0.39 -13.65 15.74
N VAL A 236 -1.69 -14.03 15.73
CA VAL A 236 -2.25 -14.74 14.59
C VAL A 236 -2.46 -13.75 13.45
N LEU A 237 -1.81 -14.03 12.32
CA LEU A 237 -1.93 -13.28 11.09
C LEU A 237 -3.23 -13.63 10.37
N GLY A 238 -3.73 -12.66 9.61
CA GLY A 238 -4.86 -12.82 8.71
C GLY A 238 -4.43 -13.11 7.28
N THR A 239 -5.42 -13.32 6.43
CA THR A 239 -5.28 -13.39 4.97
C THR A 239 -6.37 -12.53 4.33
N MET A 240 -6.32 -12.32 3.01
CA MET A 240 -7.35 -11.56 2.28
C MET A 240 -8.79 -12.09 2.47
N ASP A 241 -8.93 -13.37 2.84
CA ASP A 241 -10.23 -14.02 3.06
C ASP A 241 -10.62 -14.18 4.53
N HIS A 242 -9.64 -14.09 5.44
CA HIS A 242 -9.82 -14.35 6.86
C HIS A 242 -9.06 -13.29 7.67
N LEU A 243 -9.69 -12.14 7.91
CA LEU A 243 -9.08 -11.02 8.64
C LEU A 243 -9.93 -10.44 9.78
N ASP A 244 -11.11 -10.99 10.07
CA ASP A 244 -11.98 -10.48 11.14
C ASP A 244 -11.30 -10.30 12.50
N HIS A 245 -10.43 -11.26 12.86
CA HIS A 245 -9.72 -11.24 14.14
C HIS A 245 -8.68 -10.12 14.24
N LEU A 246 -8.38 -9.41 13.15
CA LEU A 246 -7.47 -8.26 13.10
C LEU A 246 -8.18 -6.92 13.24
N ILE A 247 -9.51 -6.86 13.08
CA ILE A 247 -10.29 -5.61 13.08
C ILE A 247 -10.15 -4.88 14.42
N LEU A 248 -10.43 -5.59 15.52
CA LEU A 248 -10.30 -4.98 16.85
C LEU A 248 -8.82 -4.68 17.18
N PRO A 249 -7.86 -5.62 17.03
CA PRO A 249 -6.46 -5.30 17.25
C PRO A 249 -5.99 -4.02 16.53
N ASN A 250 -6.36 -3.83 15.25
CA ASN A 250 -6.00 -2.62 14.48
C ASN A 250 -6.57 -1.33 15.11
N LEU A 251 -7.82 -1.36 15.58
CA LEU A 251 -8.46 -0.20 16.22
C LEU A 251 -7.88 0.13 17.60
N TYR A 252 -7.42 -0.88 18.33
CA TYR A 252 -6.96 -0.78 19.71
C TYR A 252 -5.42 -0.67 19.86
N MET A 253 -4.63 -0.97 18.82
CA MET A 253 -3.16 -1.02 18.92
C MET A 253 -2.56 0.33 19.33
N ALA A 254 -3.02 1.42 18.71
CA ALA A 254 -2.56 2.78 18.97
C ALA A 254 -3.44 3.54 19.99
N TYR A 255 -4.23 2.84 20.82
CA TYR A 255 -5.13 3.45 21.81
C TYR A 255 -4.42 3.79 23.12
N ASN A 256 -4.77 4.94 23.72
CA ASN A 256 -4.31 5.39 25.05
C ASN A 256 -2.78 5.46 25.19
N THR A 257 -2.11 5.75 24.08
CA THR A 257 -0.69 6.05 24.02
C THR A 257 -0.45 7.44 24.59
N SER A 258 -0.61 7.59 25.91
CA SER A 258 -0.31 8.84 26.62
C SER A 258 1.20 9.08 26.75
N ALA A 259 2.03 8.13 26.31
CA ALA A 259 3.47 8.31 26.39
C ALA A 259 3.88 9.44 25.45
N THR A 260 4.46 10.47 26.05
CA THR A 260 5.43 11.31 25.38
C THR A 260 6.51 10.39 24.86
N LEU A 261 6.45 10.08 23.56
CA LEU A 261 7.54 9.43 22.87
C LEU A 261 8.81 10.25 23.16
N PRO A 262 9.94 9.61 23.53
CA PRO A 262 11.18 10.35 23.67
C PRO A 262 11.52 11.03 22.34
N PHE A 263 12.21 12.15 22.48
CA PHE A 263 12.62 13.00 21.38
C PHE A 263 13.13 12.16 20.21
N PRO A 264 12.69 12.45 18.97
CA PRO A 264 12.09 13.72 18.53
C PRO A 264 10.54 13.76 18.44
N PHE A 265 9.81 12.70 18.79
CA PHE A 265 8.35 12.64 18.62
C PHE A 265 7.61 13.06 19.90
N ASN A 266 7.73 14.29 20.40
CA ASN A 266 6.98 14.71 21.61
C ASN A 266 5.48 14.93 21.29
N ALA A 267 4.78 13.81 21.09
CA ALA A 267 3.51 13.72 20.39
C ALA A 267 2.45 13.03 21.27
N SER A 268 1.94 13.73 22.29
CA SER A 268 0.84 13.22 23.11
C SER A 268 -0.49 13.36 22.39
N GLY A 269 -0.74 12.49 21.42
CA GLY A 269 -2.08 12.31 20.87
C GLY A 269 -2.88 11.43 21.84
N ASN A 270 -3.81 12.00 22.61
CA ASN A 270 -4.81 11.19 23.33
C ASN A 270 -5.75 10.53 22.30
N ARG A 271 -5.28 9.42 21.71
CA ARG A 271 -6.00 8.63 20.70
C ARG A 271 -7.01 7.75 21.39
N SER A 272 -8.27 8.01 21.08
CA SER A 272 -9.35 7.13 21.48
C SER A 272 -9.68 6.12 20.38
N VAL A 273 -10.27 4.98 20.74
CA VAL A 273 -10.84 4.01 19.77
C VAL A 273 -11.85 4.71 18.84
N ARG A 274 -12.56 5.72 19.36
CA ARG A 274 -13.46 6.58 18.59
C ARG A 274 -12.73 7.30 17.45
N ASN A 275 -11.49 7.73 17.65
CA ASN A 275 -10.67 8.33 16.58
C ASN A 275 -10.29 7.28 15.53
N SER A 276 -9.91 6.06 15.95
CA SER A 276 -9.58 4.96 15.03
C SER A 276 -10.79 4.53 14.19
N ILE A 277 -11.96 4.37 14.81
CA ILE A 277 -13.22 4.08 14.11
C ILE A 277 -13.51 5.16 13.07
N ARG A 278 -13.41 6.44 13.47
CA ARG A 278 -13.65 7.57 12.56
C ARG A 278 -12.70 7.52 11.37
N ALA A 279 -11.39 7.38 11.61
CA ALA A 279 -10.39 7.35 10.55
C ALA A 279 -10.64 6.19 9.57
N LEU A 280 -10.90 4.98 10.08
CA LEU A 280 -11.15 3.80 9.26
C LEU A 280 -12.40 3.96 8.39
N PHE A 281 -13.55 4.28 8.98
CA PHE A 281 -14.81 4.30 8.24
C PHE A 281 -14.96 5.52 7.35
N GLN A 282 -14.53 6.71 7.80
CA GLN A 282 -14.65 7.94 7.02
C GLN A 282 -13.74 7.95 5.79
N ARG A 283 -12.64 7.19 5.84
CA ARG A 283 -11.68 7.09 4.73
C ARG A 283 -11.76 5.81 3.93
N SER A 284 -12.47 4.79 4.39
CA SER A 284 -12.70 3.59 3.61
C SER A 284 -13.70 3.85 2.46
N ALA A 285 -13.60 3.09 1.36
CA ALA A 285 -14.58 3.19 0.28
C ALA A 285 -15.97 2.63 0.65
N ILE A 286 -16.12 2.09 1.86
CA ILE A 286 -17.44 1.76 2.41
C ILE A 286 -18.26 3.01 2.73
N SER A 287 -17.66 4.15 3.06
CA SER A 287 -18.42 5.39 3.22
C SER A 287 -18.79 5.99 1.87
N LYS A 288 -19.96 6.63 1.77
CA LYS A 288 -20.36 7.45 0.62
C LYS A 288 -19.56 8.76 0.45
N VAL A 289 -18.63 9.07 1.36
CA VAL A 289 -17.75 10.23 1.22
C VAL A 289 -16.97 10.15 -0.10
N ALA A 290 -17.15 11.16 -0.95
CA ALA A 290 -16.44 11.26 -2.22
C ALA A 290 -14.93 11.34 -1.96
N TYR A 291 -14.13 10.78 -2.86
CA TYR A 291 -12.67 10.67 -2.66
C TYR A 291 -12.02 12.02 -2.35
N GLU A 292 -12.42 13.06 -3.08
CA GLU A 292 -11.89 14.41 -2.97
C GLU A 292 -12.32 15.15 -1.71
N ASP A 293 -13.37 14.65 -1.04
CA ASP A 293 -13.96 15.21 0.18
C ASP A 293 -13.54 14.43 1.44
N ILE A 294 -12.72 13.38 1.29
CA ILE A 294 -12.14 12.67 2.43
C ILE A 294 -11.31 13.66 3.28
N PRO A 295 -11.53 13.72 4.61
CA PRO A 295 -10.80 14.65 5.46
C PRO A 295 -9.31 14.30 5.53
N PRO A 296 -8.45 15.30 5.77
CA PRO A 296 -7.04 15.06 6.03
C PRO A 296 -6.81 14.09 7.19
N LEU A 297 -5.79 13.23 7.06
CA LEU A 297 -5.27 12.38 8.13
C LEU A 297 -4.13 13.09 8.84
N ASP A 298 -4.09 12.97 10.16
CA ASP A 298 -2.86 13.26 10.89
C ASP A 298 -1.87 12.07 10.80
N PHE A 299 -0.63 12.32 11.23
CA PHE A 299 0.43 11.32 11.23
C PHE A 299 0.00 10.00 11.86
N TRP A 300 -0.59 10.04 13.05
CA TRP A 300 -0.93 8.82 13.80
C TRP A 300 -2.05 8.01 13.14
N ALA A 301 -3.07 8.68 12.59
CA ALA A 301 -4.13 8.00 11.88
C ALA A 301 -3.62 7.37 10.58
N SER A 302 -2.55 7.92 9.97
CA SER A 302 -1.91 7.30 8.82
C SER A 302 -1.17 5.99 9.15
N PHE A 303 -0.72 5.81 10.41
CA PHE A 303 -0.14 4.54 10.91
C PHE A 303 -1.17 3.46 11.26
N GLN A 304 -2.47 3.75 11.18
CA GLN A 304 -3.53 2.77 11.46
C GLN A 304 -3.83 1.83 10.28
N PHE A 305 -2.87 1.63 9.38
CA PHE A 305 -3.01 0.70 8.27
C PHE A 305 -2.87 -0.76 8.74
N LEU A 306 -3.46 -1.69 7.99
CA LEU A 306 -3.12 -3.10 8.10
C LEU A 306 -1.87 -3.33 7.24
N GLU A 307 -0.87 -4.03 7.76
CA GLU A 307 0.30 -4.41 6.97
C GLU A 307 0.02 -5.77 6.33
N ALA A 308 0.08 -5.87 4.99
CA ALA A 308 -0.45 -6.98 4.19
C ALA A 308 0.63 -7.71 3.37
N ASN A 309 1.75 -8.01 3.99
CA ASN A 309 2.98 -8.52 3.37
C ASN A 309 2.78 -9.69 2.40
N LEU A 310 3.64 -9.75 1.37
CA LEU A 310 3.64 -10.83 0.39
C LEU A 310 4.67 -11.90 0.76
N LEU A 311 4.21 -13.12 0.99
CA LEU A 311 5.04 -14.31 1.18
C LEU A 311 5.30 -14.99 -0.16
N GLY A 312 6.03 -14.31 -1.03
CA GLY A 312 6.32 -14.73 -2.40
C GLY A 312 7.13 -13.68 -3.16
N ASN A 313 7.44 -14.00 -4.41
CA ASN A 313 8.20 -13.20 -5.35
C ASN A 313 7.27 -12.84 -6.53
N PRO A 314 6.66 -11.65 -6.54
CA PRO A 314 5.73 -11.23 -7.59
C PRO A 314 6.45 -11.08 -8.93
N ARG A 315 5.91 -11.68 -10.00
CA ARG A 315 6.50 -11.64 -11.34
C ARG A 315 6.19 -10.32 -12.06
N LEU A 316 7.18 -9.79 -12.78
CA LEU A 316 7.01 -8.59 -13.60
C LEU A 316 6.84 -8.96 -15.08
N PRO A 317 5.96 -8.23 -15.82
CA PRO A 317 5.22 -7.06 -15.38
C PRO A 317 3.87 -7.35 -14.69
N GLU A 318 3.38 -8.59 -14.69
CA GLU A 318 1.97 -8.91 -14.45
C GLU A 318 1.49 -8.62 -13.03
N SER A 319 2.34 -8.86 -12.03
CA SER A 319 1.97 -8.72 -10.62
C SER A 319 1.84 -7.28 -10.15
N VAL A 320 2.33 -6.29 -10.92
CA VAL A 320 2.13 -4.86 -10.62
C VAL A 320 1.02 -4.32 -11.49
N LYS A 321 0.04 -3.67 -10.86
CA LYS A 321 -1.15 -3.10 -11.51
C LYS A 321 -0.90 -1.68 -12.02
N TYR A 322 -0.18 -0.86 -11.26
CA TYR A 322 0.27 0.49 -11.63
C TYR A 322 1.32 1.00 -10.65
N LEU A 323 1.99 2.09 -11.04
CA LEU A 323 2.91 2.84 -10.20
C LEU A 323 2.29 4.15 -9.73
N ILE A 324 2.75 4.64 -8.57
CA ILE A 324 2.44 5.95 -8.04
C ILE A 324 3.77 6.65 -7.74
N GLY A 325 4.02 7.81 -8.33
CA GLY A 325 5.13 8.69 -7.95
C GLY A 325 4.68 9.71 -6.90
N ASN A 326 5.53 9.99 -5.92
CA ASN A 326 5.31 11.10 -5.01
C ASN A 326 5.57 12.42 -5.76
N PHE A 327 4.51 13.20 -5.99
CA PHE A 327 4.61 14.44 -6.76
C PHE A 327 5.57 15.45 -6.11
N GLN A 328 5.60 15.49 -4.79
CA GLN A 328 6.40 16.49 -4.06
C GLN A 328 7.89 16.15 -4.05
N GLU A 329 8.24 14.87 -4.11
CA GLU A 329 9.63 14.42 -4.09
C GLU A 329 10.23 14.41 -5.50
N ILE A 330 9.62 13.66 -6.43
CA ILE A 330 10.28 13.30 -7.69
C ILE A 330 9.65 13.91 -8.95
N PHE A 331 8.52 14.61 -8.87
CA PHE A 331 7.98 15.31 -10.05
C PHE A 331 8.88 16.48 -10.45
N GLY A 332 9.20 16.58 -11.74
CA GLY A 332 10.13 17.59 -12.25
C GLY A 332 11.61 17.25 -12.01
N THR A 333 11.95 16.00 -11.64
CA THR A 333 13.34 15.56 -11.42
C THR A 333 13.77 14.47 -12.42
N PRO A 334 15.08 14.16 -12.52
CA PRO A 334 15.57 13.02 -13.30
C PRO A 334 14.96 11.67 -12.86
N GLU A 335 14.75 11.47 -11.55
CA GLU A 335 14.11 10.29 -10.97
C GLU A 335 12.65 10.18 -11.41
N GLY A 336 11.90 11.28 -11.41
CA GLY A 336 10.54 11.28 -11.95
C GLY A 336 10.48 10.91 -13.42
N ARG A 337 11.45 11.36 -14.23
CA ARG A 337 11.57 10.92 -15.63
C ARG A 337 11.98 9.45 -15.73
N ALA A 338 12.81 8.94 -14.82
CA ALA A 338 13.13 7.51 -14.75
C ALA A 338 11.89 6.67 -14.44
N LEU A 339 11.02 7.14 -13.54
CA LEU A 339 9.75 6.50 -13.23
C LEU A 339 8.81 6.46 -14.43
N GLN A 340 8.70 7.57 -15.19
CA GLN A 340 7.92 7.59 -16.44
C GLN A 340 8.44 6.56 -17.46
N ARG A 341 9.78 6.43 -17.60
CA ARG A 341 10.40 5.43 -18.49
C ARG A 341 10.15 4.00 -18.02
N LEU A 342 10.25 3.74 -16.71
CA LEU A 342 9.94 2.43 -16.13
C LEU A 342 8.48 2.04 -16.41
N ALA A 343 7.54 2.95 -16.14
CA ALA A 343 6.12 2.74 -16.39
C ALA A 343 5.84 2.42 -17.87
N ALA A 344 6.42 3.19 -18.79
CA ALA A 344 6.31 2.94 -20.22
C ALA A 344 6.92 1.59 -20.63
N HIS A 345 8.10 1.23 -20.09
CA HIS A 345 8.79 -0.02 -20.38
C HIS A 345 7.98 -1.25 -19.94
N ARG A 346 7.36 -1.19 -18.75
CA ARG A 346 6.59 -2.28 -18.17
C ARG A 346 5.10 -2.26 -18.52
N ALA A 347 4.68 -1.29 -19.35
CA ALA A 347 3.28 -1.08 -19.73
C ALA A 347 2.34 -0.86 -18.52
N TRP A 348 2.82 -0.13 -17.52
CA TRP A 348 2.05 0.20 -16.32
C TRP A 348 1.45 1.60 -16.39
N PRO A 349 0.18 1.79 -15.99
CA PRO A 349 -0.32 3.12 -15.68
C PRO A 349 0.55 3.78 -14.60
N LEU A 350 0.75 5.10 -14.72
CA LEU A 350 1.47 5.90 -13.73
C LEU A 350 0.54 7.00 -13.20
N PHE A 351 0.51 7.12 -11.87
CA PHE A 351 -0.20 8.20 -11.18
C PHE A 351 0.78 9.01 -10.34
N TRP A 352 0.44 10.26 -10.06
CA TRP A 352 1.20 11.15 -9.20
C TRP A 352 0.37 11.51 -7.97
N ALA A 353 0.82 11.10 -6.78
CA ALA A 353 0.19 11.45 -5.51
C ALA A 353 0.48 12.90 -5.17
N VAL A 354 -0.56 13.72 -5.02
CA VAL A 354 -0.44 15.17 -4.81
C VAL A 354 -0.48 15.55 -3.33
N GLY A 355 -1.08 14.69 -2.49
CA GLY A 355 -1.17 14.87 -1.05
C GLY A 355 0.19 15.14 -0.40
N SER A 356 0.17 15.98 0.65
CA SER A 356 1.39 16.44 1.31
C SER A 356 2.28 15.32 1.80
N TYR A 357 3.57 15.48 1.51
CA TYR A 357 4.68 14.76 2.11
C TYR A 357 4.65 14.92 3.64
N MET A 358 4.91 13.82 4.36
CA MET A 358 5.30 13.92 5.75
C MET A 358 6.82 14.02 5.80
N PRO A 359 7.38 15.19 6.16
CA PRO A 359 8.80 15.24 6.45
C PRO A 359 9.11 14.25 7.57
N PHE A 360 10.18 13.47 7.39
CA PHE A 360 10.71 12.59 8.43
C PHE A 360 11.22 13.36 9.67
N LEU A 361 10.98 14.68 9.75
CA LEU A 361 11.27 15.55 10.88
C LEU A 361 10.20 15.44 11.97
N PRO A 362 10.49 14.82 13.11
CA PRO A 362 9.43 14.35 14.00
C PRO A 362 8.67 15.43 14.77
N GLN A 363 9.24 16.63 14.85
CA GLN A 363 8.59 17.81 15.44
C GLN A 363 7.48 18.37 14.53
N GLN A 364 7.58 18.18 13.22
CA GLN A 364 6.56 18.65 12.27
C GLN A 364 5.43 17.63 12.16
N MET A 365 5.72 16.34 12.22
CA MET A 365 4.77 15.25 12.01
C MET A 365 3.48 15.33 12.84
N VAL A 366 3.58 15.62 14.14
CA VAL A 366 2.47 15.45 15.10
C VAL A 366 1.26 16.33 14.77
N ASN A 367 1.53 17.53 14.25
CA ASN A 367 0.50 18.52 13.95
C ASN A 367 0.28 18.68 12.44
N THR A 368 0.97 17.88 11.61
CA THR A 368 0.75 17.92 10.17
C THR A 368 -0.44 17.03 9.84
N THR A 369 -1.37 17.57 9.07
CA THR A 369 -2.40 16.76 8.41
C THR A 369 -2.08 16.65 6.94
N MET A 370 -2.33 15.47 6.36
CA MET A 370 -2.17 15.19 4.95
C MET A 370 -3.55 14.98 4.34
N ALA A 371 -3.89 15.72 3.29
CA ALA A 371 -5.13 15.48 2.57
C ALA A 371 -5.18 14.02 2.04
N SER A 372 -4.05 13.57 1.47
CA SER A 372 -3.79 12.21 0.99
C SER A 372 -4.96 11.60 0.23
N ASN A 373 -5.56 12.36 -0.69
CA ASN A 373 -6.77 11.97 -1.40
C ASN A 373 -6.82 12.52 -2.83
N ARG A 374 -5.65 12.75 -3.46
CA ARG A 374 -5.58 13.26 -4.85
C ARG A 374 -4.46 12.60 -5.64
N ARG A 375 -4.82 12.08 -6.81
CA ARG A 375 -3.87 11.58 -7.81
C ARG A 375 -4.08 12.27 -9.15
N ILE A 376 -2.99 12.47 -9.88
CA ILE A 376 -3.01 12.89 -11.28
C ILE A 376 -2.54 11.71 -12.11
N ALA A 377 -3.33 11.27 -13.08
CA ALA A 377 -2.90 10.26 -14.05
C ALA A 377 -1.86 10.89 -14.99
N ASP A 378 -0.74 10.21 -15.22
CA ASP A 378 0.27 10.64 -16.15
C ASP A 378 -0.24 10.46 -17.59
N PRO A 379 -0.39 11.53 -18.39
CA PRO A 379 -1.01 11.44 -19.71
C PRO A 379 -0.16 10.67 -20.71
N ALA A 380 1.15 10.50 -20.48
CA ALA A 380 2.00 9.69 -21.37
C ALA A 380 1.73 8.19 -21.22
N ASN A 381 1.20 7.75 -20.07
CA ASN A 381 0.92 6.35 -19.79
C ASN A 381 -0.58 6.03 -19.72
N ALA A 382 -1.42 7.00 -19.32
CA ALA A 382 -2.85 6.78 -19.10
C ALA A 382 -3.61 6.30 -20.35
N ALA A 383 -3.35 6.91 -21.52
CA ALA A 383 -4.06 6.58 -22.75
C ALA A 383 -3.78 5.17 -23.27
N ASN A 384 -2.61 4.62 -22.95
CA ASN A 384 -2.15 3.34 -23.52
C ASN A 384 -2.57 2.14 -22.66
N PHE A 385 -2.77 2.34 -21.36
CA PHE A 385 -2.92 1.25 -20.39
C PHE A 385 -4.20 1.32 -19.57
N THR A 386 -5.06 2.33 -19.81
CA THR A 386 -6.34 2.50 -19.10
C THR A 386 -7.45 2.91 -20.06
N ASP A 387 -8.70 2.73 -19.64
CA ASP A 387 -9.88 3.26 -20.36
C ASP A 387 -10.13 4.75 -20.07
N ALA A 388 -9.13 5.48 -19.53
CA ALA A 388 -9.28 6.89 -19.21
C ALA A 388 -9.29 7.74 -20.49
N ALA A 389 -10.28 8.62 -20.60
CA ALA A 389 -10.28 9.64 -21.63
C ALA A 389 -9.21 10.68 -21.32
N VAL A 390 -8.23 10.84 -22.20
CA VAL A 390 -7.20 11.88 -22.10
C VAL A 390 -7.64 13.09 -22.92
N PRO A 391 -7.92 14.25 -22.29
CA PRO A 391 -8.33 15.45 -23.02
C PRO A 391 -7.27 15.90 -24.04
N ALA A 392 -7.71 16.47 -25.16
CA ALA A 392 -6.80 17.08 -26.12
C ALA A 392 -5.93 18.16 -25.44
N GLY A 393 -4.62 18.09 -25.66
CA GLY A 393 -3.65 19.01 -25.04
C GLY A 393 -3.18 18.63 -23.63
N ALA A 394 -3.72 17.57 -23.01
CA ALA A 394 -3.31 17.15 -21.66
C ALA A 394 -1.80 16.89 -21.54
N THR A 395 -1.18 16.25 -22.55
CA THR A 395 0.28 16.03 -22.59
C THR A 395 1.04 17.35 -22.61
N ALA A 396 0.65 18.32 -23.45
CA ALA A 396 1.31 19.61 -23.53
C ALA A 396 1.19 20.40 -22.21
N THR A 397 0.00 20.39 -21.59
CA THR A 397 -0.20 20.99 -20.27
C THR A 397 0.63 20.30 -19.20
N PHE A 398 0.69 18.96 -19.21
CA PHE A 398 1.49 18.21 -18.24
C PHE A 398 2.99 18.52 -18.36
N GLU A 399 3.51 18.59 -19.59
CA GLU A 399 4.89 18.98 -19.85
C GLU A 399 5.18 20.44 -19.45
N GLU A 400 4.24 21.36 -19.68
CA GLU A 400 4.36 22.74 -19.18
C GLU A 400 4.45 22.78 -17.64
N VAL A 401 3.66 21.95 -16.94
CA VAL A 401 3.76 21.83 -15.48
C VAL A 401 5.09 21.22 -15.07
N TRP A 402 5.53 20.17 -15.76
CA TRP A 402 6.82 19.52 -15.51
C TRP A 402 7.96 20.52 -15.58
N SER A 403 8.08 21.25 -16.70
CA SER A 403 9.14 22.23 -16.90
C SER A 403 9.11 23.34 -15.87
N LYS A 404 7.93 23.83 -15.46
CA LYS A 404 7.82 24.85 -14.41
C LYS A 404 8.30 24.35 -13.04
N ILE A 405 8.00 23.09 -12.70
CA ILE A 405 8.46 22.50 -11.44
C ILE A 405 9.97 22.25 -11.50
N GLU A 406 10.48 21.76 -12.62
CA GLU A 406 11.91 21.57 -12.88
C GLU A 406 12.68 22.89 -12.75
N GLU A 407 12.23 23.96 -13.41
CA GLU A 407 12.79 25.32 -13.29
C GLU A 407 12.71 25.84 -11.84
N ALA A 408 11.60 25.61 -11.14
CA ALA A 408 11.44 26.02 -9.75
C ALA A 408 12.42 25.29 -8.82
N ARG A 409 12.71 24.01 -9.07
CA ARG A 409 13.71 23.23 -8.32
C ARG A 409 15.13 23.71 -8.64
N ALA A 410 15.45 23.91 -9.91
CA ALA A 410 16.76 24.40 -10.35
C ALA A 410 17.07 25.82 -9.84
N SER A 411 16.09 26.72 -9.91
CA SER A 411 16.24 28.13 -9.48
C SER A 411 16.37 28.31 -7.98
N ARG A 412 15.86 27.37 -7.17
CA ARG A 412 16.02 27.40 -5.72
C ARG A 412 17.46 27.22 -5.25
N LYS A 413 18.40 26.87 -6.15
CA LYS A 413 19.75 26.46 -5.78
C LYS A 413 19.70 25.61 -4.52
N LEU A 414 18.83 24.58 -4.52
CA LEU A 414 18.92 23.57 -3.48
C LEU A 414 20.31 22.97 -3.65
N THR A 415 21.25 23.45 -2.84
CA THR A 415 22.61 22.93 -2.86
C THR A 415 22.55 21.48 -2.39
N GLU A 416 23.53 20.66 -2.75
CA GLU A 416 23.67 19.35 -2.09
C GLU A 416 23.73 19.52 -0.57
N ALA A 417 24.22 20.65 -0.07
CA ALA A 417 24.13 21.02 1.33
C ALA A 417 22.68 21.27 1.79
N ASP A 418 21.80 21.95 1.04
CA ASP A 418 20.39 22.15 1.44
C ASP A 418 19.59 20.84 1.43
N VAL A 419 19.83 19.98 0.43
CA VAL A 419 19.22 18.65 0.34
C VAL A 419 19.77 17.75 1.43
N ALA A 420 21.07 17.78 1.67
CA ALA A 420 21.71 16.98 2.71
C ALA A 420 21.54 17.58 4.12
N GLU A 421 21.22 18.86 4.30
CA GLU A 421 20.89 19.52 5.57
C GLU A 421 19.43 19.26 5.92
N ALA A 422 18.52 19.30 4.93
CA ALA A 422 17.18 18.75 5.08
C ALA A 422 17.18 17.25 5.43
N ARG A 423 18.22 16.50 5.02
CA ARG A 423 18.44 15.09 5.38
C ARG A 423 19.23 14.89 6.69
N ARG A 424 20.14 15.80 7.09
CA ARG A 424 21.09 15.61 8.21
C ARG A 424 20.79 16.40 9.50
N GLY A 425 19.99 17.46 9.50
CA GLY A 425 19.76 18.19 10.76
C GLY A 425 18.83 19.39 10.68
N GLY A 426 17.96 19.50 11.68
CA GLY A 426 17.05 20.62 11.81
C GLY A 426 17.77 21.96 11.97
N SER A 427 17.47 22.90 11.09
CA SER A 427 17.42 24.32 11.42
C SER A 427 16.27 24.95 10.64
N ALA A 428 15.57 25.87 11.28
CA ALA A 428 14.26 26.37 10.87
C ALA A 428 14.30 27.22 9.58
N GLY A 429 14.34 26.57 8.42
CA GLY A 429 14.07 27.19 7.12
C GLY A 429 12.57 27.26 6.87
N HIS A 430 11.96 28.41 7.13
CA HIS A 430 10.56 28.69 6.85
C HIS A 430 10.24 28.44 5.36
N VAL A 431 9.40 27.44 5.05
CA VAL A 431 8.80 27.30 3.73
C VAL A 431 7.91 28.53 3.51
N GLY A 432 8.35 29.45 2.66
CA GLY A 432 7.64 30.71 2.47
C GLY A 432 6.17 30.49 2.02
N PRO A 433 5.20 31.28 2.54
CA PRO A 433 3.76 31.14 2.27
C PRO A 433 3.35 31.23 0.78
N GLY A 434 4.30 31.53 -0.12
CA GLY A 434 4.07 31.58 -1.56
C GLY A 434 3.83 30.23 -2.23
N ILE A 435 4.31 29.10 -1.69
CA ILE A 435 4.09 27.77 -2.28
C ILE A 435 2.66 27.29 -2.03
N GLU A 436 2.18 27.34 -0.79
CA GLU A 436 0.80 26.97 -0.48
C GLU A 436 -0.20 27.90 -1.15
N ALA A 437 0.06 29.21 -1.21
CA ALA A 437 -0.82 30.14 -1.91
C ALA A 437 -0.88 29.84 -3.42
N ARG A 438 0.25 29.51 -4.06
CA ARG A 438 0.32 29.16 -5.49
C ARG A 438 -0.22 27.76 -5.80
N LEU A 439 0.01 26.77 -4.94
CA LEU A 439 -0.54 25.41 -5.08
C LEU A 439 -2.03 25.36 -4.72
N ARG A 440 -2.53 26.16 -3.77
CA ARG A 440 -3.98 26.31 -3.51
C ARG A 440 -4.69 27.05 -4.63
N THR A 441 -4.10 28.12 -5.18
CA THR A 441 -4.65 28.76 -6.39
C THR A 441 -4.54 27.85 -7.63
N TRP A 442 -3.50 27.03 -7.75
CA TRP A 442 -3.39 26.00 -8.79
C TRP A 442 -4.41 24.89 -8.63
N GLY A 443 -4.56 24.34 -7.43
CA GLY A 443 -5.59 23.37 -7.09
C GLY A 443 -6.98 23.91 -7.39
N SER A 444 -7.25 25.20 -7.11
CA SER A 444 -8.51 25.84 -7.49
C SER A 444 -8.68 26.06 -9.01
N ARG A 445 -7.59 26.26 -9.76
CA ARG A 445 -7.62 26.36 -11.23
C ARG A 445 -7.83 24.99 -11.87
N VAL A 446 -7.25 23.93 -11.33
CA VAL A 446 -7.54 22.54 -11.72
C VAL A 446 -8.98 22.16 -11.33
N SER A 447 -9.51 22.63 -10.19
CA SER A 447 -10.92 22.46 -9.84
C SER A 447 -11.87 23.23 -10.76
N ALA A 448 -11.47 24.39 -11.29
CA ALA A 448 -12.27 25.17 -12.25
C ALA A 448 -12.47 24.44 -13.60
N TRP A 449 -11.67 23.41 -13.90
CA TRP A 449 -11.91 22.52 -15.05
C TRP A 449 -13.18 21.65 -14.91
N ARG A 450 -13.76 21.51 -13.70
CA ARG A 450 -14.98 20.71 -13.48
C ARG A 450 -16.28 21.37 -13.90
N ALA A 451 -16.29 22.68 -14.17
CA ALA A 451 -17.54 23.42 -14.42
C ALA A 451 -18.11 23.27 -15.85
N SER A 452 -17.51 22.45 -16.73
CA SER A 452 -17.91 22.37 -18.15
C SER A 452 -17.87 20.96 -18.78
N GLY A 453 -18.31 19.94 -18.05
CA GLY A 453 -18.51 18.60 -18.63
C GLY A 453 -19.36 17.69 -17.73
N PRO A 454 -20.17 16.76 -18.29
CA PRO A 454 -21.13 15.99 -17.52
C PRO A 454 -20.42 14.97 -16.62
N HIS A 455 -20.83 14.95 -15.35
CA HIS A 455 -20.43 13.97 -14.34
C HIS A 455 -20.67 12.54 -14.84
N PHE A 456 -19.60 11.73 -14.89
CA PHE A 456 -19.73 10.29 -15.08
C PHE A 456 -18.91 9.56 -14.02
N TRP A 457 -19.59 8.70 -13.26
CA TRP A 457 -19.02 7.82 -12.26
C TRP A 457 -18.43 6.58 -12.93
N MET A 458 -17.18 6.24 -12.62
CA MET A 458 -16.59 4.94 -12.95
C MET A 458 -16.97 3.94 -11.85
N ASN A 459 -18.02 3.16 -12.08
CA ASN A 459 -18.20 1.87 -11.41
C ASN A 459 -17.49 0.81 -12.28
N CYS A 460 -16.29 0.40 -11.90
CA CYS A 460 -15.65 -0.79 -12.48
C CYS A 460 -16.40 -2.04 -11.99
N ASN A 461 -17.49 -2.38 -12.67
CA ASN A 461 -18.20 -3.64 -12.47
C ASN A 461 -17.58 -4.69 -13.42
N MET A 462 -16.73 -5.57 -12.89
CA MET A 462 -16.22 -6.72 -13.65
C MET A 462 -17.37 -7.70 -13.93
N SER A 463 -17.89 -7.68 -15.17
CA SER A 463 -18.69 -8.78 -15.70
C SER A 463 -17.90 -9.54 -16.75
N ARG A 464 -17.84 -10.86 -16.56
CA ARG A 464 -17.16 -11.85 -17.40
C ARG A 464 -17.71 -11.81 -18.83
N ALA A 465 -16.79 -11.80 -19.81
CA ALA A 465 -17.09 -12.15 -21.19
C ALA A 465 -16.23 -13.35 -21.62
N ARG A 466 -16.87 -14.51 -21.86
CA ARG A 466 -16.38 -15.52 -22.81
C ARG A 466 -17.52 -15.91 -23.76
N LYS A 467 -17.26 -15.71 -25.06
CA LYS A 467 -18.03 -16.15 -26.24
C LYS A 467 -18.04 -17.71 -26.29
N ARG A 468 -18.89 -18.47 -27.02
CA ARG A 468 -19.35 -18.35 -28.42
C ARG A 468 -20.19 -19.59 -28.86
N TRP A 469 -20.95 -19.44 -29.97
CA TRP A 469 -21.64 -20.43 -30.86
C TRP A 469 -23.05 -20.89 -30.42
N ARG A 470 -24.15 -20.89 -31.23
CA ARG A 470 -24.39 -21.05 -32.69
C ARG A 470 -25.66 -20.28 -33.16
N ALA A 471 -25.89 -20.29 -34.48
CA ALA A 471 -26.67 -19.34 -35.28
C ALA A 471 -28.11 -19.76 -35.67
N ARG A 472 -28.92 -18.74 -36.05
CA ARG A 472 -30.07 -18.68 -37.00
C ARG A 472 -31.48 -19.17 -36.56
N PRO A 473 -32.59 -18.70 -37.21
CA PRO A 473 -32.95 -17.32 -37.57
C PRO A 473 -34.44 -16.97 -37.32
N CYS A 474 -34.74 -15.68 -37.49
CA CYS A 474 -36.02 -14.97 -37.72
C CYS A 474 -37.35 -15.73 -37.80
N LEU A 475 -38.36 -15.21 -37.06
CA LEU A 475 -39.74 -15.12 -37.56
C LEU A 475 -40.46 -13.91 -36.93
N LEU A 476 -41.01 -13.08 -37.83
CA LEU A 476 -41.98 -12.02 -37.55
C LEU A 476 -43.31 -12.63 -37.10
N SER A 477 -43.94 -12.05 -36.10
CA SER A 477 -45.39 -11.82 -36.10
C SER A 477 -45.80 -10.80 -35.04
N SER A 478 -46.29 -9.67 -35.52
CA SER A 478 -47.18 -8.73 -34.86
C SER A 478 -48.41 -9.41 -34.23
N LEU A 479 -48.83 -9.01 -33.03
CA LEU A 479 -50.24 -8.74 -32.75
C LEU A 479 -50.50 -7.94 -31.45
N HIS A 480 -51.26 -6.87 -31.65
CA HIS A 480 -52.23 -6.16 -30.82
C HIS A 480 -52.14 -6.00 -29.28
N ILE A 481 -52.14 -4.71 -28.95
CA ILE A 481 -52.74 -4.00 -27.81
C ILE A 481 -54.04 -4.64 -27.28
N LYS A 482 -54.15 -4.77 -25.95
CA LYS A 482 -55.32 -4.31 -25.18
C LYS A 482 -54.98 -4.04 -23.71
N THR A 483 -55.36 -2.83 -23.32
CA THR A 483 -55.56 -2.23 -22.00
C THR A 483 -56.23 -3.12 -20.96
N GLY A 484 -55.89 -2.92 -19.68
CA GLY A 484 -56.78 -3.26 -18.57
C GLY A 484 -56.09 -3.20 -17.21
N CYS A 485 -56.21 -2.06 -16.53
CA CYS A 485 -56.01 -1.97 -15.09
C CYS A 485 -57.08 -2.78 -14.34
N ALA A 486 -56.66 -3.46 -13.28
CA ALA A 486 -57.30 -3.48 -11.97
C ALA A 486 -56.21 -3.63 -10.92
#